data_AF-A0AA41XEE5-F1
#
_entry.id   AF-A0AA41XEE5-F1
#
_cell.length_a   1.000
_cell.length_b   1.000
_cell.length_c   1.000
_cell.angle_alpha   90.00
_cell.angle_beta   90.00
_cell.angle_gamma   90.00
#
_symmetry.space_group_name_H-M   'P 1'
#
loop_
_entity.id
_entity.type
_entity.pdbx_description
1 polymer ?
#
loop_
_entity_poly.entity_id
_entity_poly.type
_entity_poly.pdbx_seq_one_letter_code
_entity_poly.pdbx_strand_id
1 'polypeptide(L)' 'MSVQRTGRRRVSTGPVPGSDPTPQATPEGAPVRAAEDTDESWGDRPPSATTGPNDDRLKRDVPPHW' A
#
# COMPACT_ATOMS: atom_id res chain seq x y z
N MET A 1 36.65 -10.62 -15.51
CA MET A 1 36.09 -9.32 -15.93
C MET A 1 35.31 -8.74 -14.76
N SER A 2 35.81 -7.70 -14.10
CA SER A 2 35.10 -7.02 -13.01
C SER A 2 34.25 -5.90 -13.59
N VAL A 3 32.94 -5.94 -13.35
CA VAL A 3 32.01 -4.89 -13.78
C VAL A 3 32.15 -3.71 -12.82
N GLN A 4 32.75 -2.62 -13.31
CA GLN A 4 32.80 -1.35 -12.60
C GLN A 4 31.38 -0.77 -12.54
N ARG A 5 30.83 -0.67 -11.33
CA ARG A 5 29.47 -0.17 -11.09
C ARG A 5 29.46 1.35 -11.20
N THR A 6 29.26 1.87 -12.41
CA THR A 6 29.03 3.30 -12.66
C THR A 6 27.79 3.75 -11.90
N GLY A 7 27.82 4.95 -11.32
CA GLY A 7 26.82 5.47 -10.36
C GLY A 7 25.34 5.43 -10.80
N ARG A 8 24.45 5.88 -9.91
CA ARG A 8 22.99 5.83 -10.11
C ARG A 8 22.58 6.46 -11.46
N ARG A 9 22.08 5.64 -12.39
CA ARG A 9 21.58 6.06 -13.72
C ARG A 9 20.29 6.89 -13.69
N ARG A 10 19.70 7.13 -12.51
CA ARG A 10 18.39 7.78 -12.36
C ARG A 10 18.58 9.20 -11.85
N VAL A 11 17.94 10.15 -12.54
CA VAL A 11 17.78 11.53 -12.06
C VAL A 11 16.89 11.51 -10.82
N SER A 12 17.29 12.23 -9.77
CA SER A 12 16.50 12.46 -8.57
C SER A 12 16.18 13.95 -8.49
N THR A 13 14.94 14.29 -8.20
CA THR A 13 14.54 15.65 -7.84
C THR A 13 14.64 15.85 -6.34
N GLY A 14 14.94 17.07 -5.91
CA GLY A 14 14.86 17.44 -4.49
C GLY A 14 13.41 17.50 -4.00
N PRO A 15 13.19 17.52 -2.68
CA PRO A 15 11.87 17.74 -2.10
C PRO A 15 11.34 19.14 -2.45
N VAL A 16 10.02 19.27 -2.58
CA VAL A 16 9.36 20.55 -2.85
C VAL A 16 9.32 21.43 -1.58
N PRO A 17 9.26 22.77 -1.69
CA PRO A 17 9.09 23.63 -0.53
C PRO A 17 7.86 23.24 0.30
N GLY A 18 8.01 23.19 1.62
CA GLY A 18 6.96 22.73 2.55
C GLY A 18 6.89 21.21 2.72
N SER A 19 7.76 20.44 2.07
CA SER A 19 7.92 19.02 2.38
C SER A 19 8.41 18.84 3.82
N ASP A 20 7.96 17.76 4.45
CA ASP A 20 8.45 17.32 5.76
C ASP A 20 9.98 17.11 5.71
N PRO A 21 10.77 17.80 6.57
CA PRO A 21 12.23 17.61 6.62
C PRO A 21 12.64 16.26 7.22
N THR A 22 11.71 15.58 7.88
CA THR A 22 11.92 14.30 8.59
C THR A 22 10.89 13.27 8.16
N PRO A 23 10.79 12.96 6.85
CA PRO A 23 9.84 11.94 6.40
C PRO A 23 10.20 10.61 7.04
N GLN A 24 9.19 9.79 7.30
CA GLN A 24 9.41 8.47 7.89
C GLN A 24 10.39 7.65 7.05
N ALA A 25 11.53 7.30 7.65
CA ALA A 25 12.51 6.45 7.01
C ALA A 25 12.03 4.99 7.06
N THR A 26 11.69 4.41 5.91
CA THR A 26 11.33 2.99 5.79
C THR A 26 12.36 2.10 5.07
N PRO A 27 13.69 2.13 5.36
CA PRO A 27 14.60 1.14 4.77
C PRO A 27 14.70 -0.18 5.54
N GLU A 28 14.37 -0.22 6.84
CA GLU A 28 14.78 -1.31 7.76
C GLU A 28 13.68 -1.79 8.73
N GLY A 29 12.44 -1.27 8.65
CA GLY A 29 11.38 -1.59 9.61
C GLY A 29 9.97 -1.39 9.08
N ALA A 30 8.99 -1.87 9.86
CA ALA A 30 7.57 -1.66 9.57
C ALA A 30 7.23 -0.16 9.68
N PRO A 31 6.47 0.40 8.72
CA PRO A 31 6.05 1.79 8.79
C PRO A 31 5.17 2.03 10.02
N VAL A 32 5.29 3.20 10.63
CA VAL A 32 4.28 3.66 11.60
C VAL A 32 3.02 3.93 10.81
N ARG A 33 1.98 3.15 11.11
CA ARG A 33 0.66 3.29 10.52
C ARG A 33 -0.17 4.29 11.31
N ALA A 34 -1.09 4.98 10.63
CA ALA A 34 -2.11 5.76 11.32
C ALA A 34 -3.02 4.82 12.12
N ALA A 35 -3.72 5.34 13.13
CA ALA A 35 -4.55 4.51 14.01
C ALA A 35 -5.70 3.82 13.24
N GLU A 36 -6.17 4.46 12.17
CA GLU A 36 -7.20 3.96 11.26
C GLU A 36 -6.67 3.03 10.15
N ASP A 37 -5.35 2.94 9.96
CA ASP A 37 -4.70 2.17 8.89
C ASP A 37 -4.50 0.72 9.32
N THR A 38 -5.62 -0.01 9.41
CA THR A 38 -5.65 -1.44 9.71
C THR A 38 -5.80 -2.27 8.44
N ASP A 39 -5.31 -3.51 8.42
CA ASP A 39 -5.41 -4.38 7.24
C ASP A 39 -6.89 -4.63 6.85
N GLU A 40 -7.79 -4.69 7.84
CA GLU A 40 -9.23 -4.80 7.60
C GLU A 40 -9.82 -3.60 6.85
N SER A 41 -9.26 -2.40 7.03
CA SER A 41 -9.68 -1.19 6.31
C SER A 41 -9.38 -1.28 4.80
N TRP A 42 -8.37 -2.07 4.43
CA TRP A 42 -7.97 -2.36 3.06
C TRP A 42 -8.63 -3.63 2.48
N GLY A 43 -9.52 -4.27 3.24
CA GLY A 43 -10.22 -5.47 2.80
C GLY A 43 -9.52 -6.79 3.13
N ASP A 44 -8.42 -6.76 3.90
CA ASP A 44 -7.78 -7.97 4.45
C ASP A 44 -8.56 -8.49 5.66
N ARG A 45 -9.83 -8.77 5.41
CA ARG A 45 -10.78 -9.25 6.40
C ARG A 45 -10.75 -10.79 6.39
N PRO A 46 -10.62 -11.45 7.56
CA PRO A 46 -10.62 -12.91 7.60
C PRO A 46 -11.94 -13.45 7.01
N PRO A 47 -11.93 -14.61 6.34
CA PRO A 47 -13.10 -15.18 5.67
C PRO A 47 -14.27 -15.47 6.63
N SER A 48 -14.02 -15.47 7.94
CA SER A 48 -15.00 -15.66 9.01
C SER A 48 -15.65 -14.36 9.49
N ALA A 49 -15.20 -13.19 9.05
CA ALA A 49 -15.82 -11.94 9.45
C ALA A 49 -17.23 -11.84 8.86
N THR A 50 -18.17 -11.42 9.71
CA THR A 50 -19.59 -11.33 9.38
C THR A 50 -19.81 -10.60 8.07
N THR A 51 -20.32 -11.35 7.09
CA THR A 51 -20.77 -10.85 5.78
C THR A 51 -21.79 -9.74 6.04
N GLY A 52 -21.47 -8.52 5.63
CA GLY A 52 -22.38 -7.39 5.77
C GLY A 52 -23.54 -7.48 4.77
N PRO A 53 -24.63 -6.73 4.96
CA PRO A 53 -25.77 -6.72 4.03
C PRO A 53 -25.38 -6.42 2.57
N ASN A 54 -24.30 -5.67 2.35
CA ASN A 54 -23.77 -5.39 1.01
C ASN A 54 -23.02 -6.58 0.39
N ASP A 55 -22.32 -7.38 1.19
CA ASP A 55 -21.54 -8.52 0.72
C ASP A 55 -22.47 -9.63 0.17
N ASP A 56 -23.62 -9.83 0.82
CA ASP A 56 -24.66 -10.74 0.33
C ASP A 56 -25.28 -10.28 -0.98
N ARG A 57 -25.42 -8.96 -1.17
CA ARG A 57 -25.92 -8.40 -2.42
C ARG A 57 -24.90 -8.56 -3.55
N LEU A 58 -23.62 -8.29 -3.29
CA LEU A 58 -22.53 -8.48 -4.26
C LEU A 58 -22.42 -9.92 -4.75
N LYS A 59 -22.58 -10.92 -3.87
CA LYS A 59 -22.59 -12.34 -4.24
C LYS A 59 -23.79 -12.73 -5.11
N ARG A 60 -24.95 -12.09 -4.90
CA ARG A 60 -26.17 -12.34 -5.67
C ARG A 60 -26.14 -11.65 -7.03
N ASP A 61 -25.58 -10.45 -7.08
CA ASP A 61 -25.62 -9.59 -8.25
C ASP A 61 -24.37 -9.76 -9.15
N VAL A 62 -23.68 -10.91 -9.07
CA VAL A 62 -22.52 -11.21 -9.93
C VAL A 62 -23.00 -11.29 -11.39
N PRO A 63 -22.55 -10.40 -12.28
CA PRO A 63 -22.95 -10.44 -13.68
C PRO A 63 -22.47 -11.73 -14.35
N PRO A 64 -23.22 -12.28 -15.33
CA PRO A 64 -22.74 -13.39 -16.12
C PRO A 64 -21.44 -13.00 -16.82
N HIS A 65 -20.42 -13.85 -16.70
CA HIS A 65 -19.20 -13.73 -17.49
C HIS A 65 -19.48 -14.33 -18.87
N TRP A 66 -19.51 -13.47 -19.88
CA TRP A 66 -19.64 -13.84 -21.29
C TRP A 66 -18.39 -13.42 -22.05
#